data_AF-A0A836RXJ5-F1
#
_entry.id   AF-A0A836RXJ5-F1
#
_cell.length_a   1.000
_cell.length_b   1.000
_cell.length_c   1.000
_cell.angle_alpha   90.00
_cell.angle_beta   90.00
_cell.angle_gamma   90.00
#
_symmetry.space_group_name_H-M   'P 1'
#
loop_
_entity.id
_entity.type
_entity.pdbx_description
1 polymer ?
#
loop_
_entity_poly.entity_id
_entity_poly.type
_entity_poly.pdbx_seq_one_letter_code
_entity_poly.pdbx_strand_id
1 'polypeptide(L)'
;MELNCGGGCCIVLDDYLFDFSRVAEAARKARPAAIVLEAPQGMVRLLERLASFLTDKCLDKEDVDVYIRLEPSFGSCSLSLDVVELVNRNSILVHIGHGEYAYPLCAGGVCSRKLPRNVYLVEAEYLGGDAELLAHKIVETFSENGWSSTAIGHSIQHKRLAEKIAVILADKGIDVVLVDSLLGCYYYRHVKLRENVDAYIVVAGGYFHALG
;
A
#
# COMPACT_ATOMS: atom_id res chain seq x y z
N MET A 1 -0.58 10.42 -16.67
CA MET A 1 -1.62 9.45 -16.30
C MET A 1 -2.49 10.11 -15.25
N GLU A 2 -3.75 10.42 -15.57
CA GLU A 2 -4.70 11.03 -14.65
C GLU A 2 -5.03 10.06 -13.51
N LEU A 3 -5.28 10.58 -12.31
CA LEU A 3 -5.77 9.81 -11.17
C LEU A 3 -7.18 9.31 -11.50
N ASN A 4 -7.28 8.11 -12.08
CA ASN A 4 -8.57 7.53 -12.44
C ASN A 4 -9.17 6.82 -11.22
N CYS A 5 -9.81 7.61 -10.36
CA CYS A 5 -10.58 7.08 -9.24
C CYS A 5 -11.90 6.49 -9.74
N GLY A 6 -11.89 5.20 -10.06
CA GLY A 6 -13.09 4.49 -10.54
C GLY A 6 -14.26 4.64 -9.56
N GLY A 7 -15.30 5.39 -9.96
CA GLY A 7 -16.53 5.54 -9.16
C GLY A 7 -16.51 6.64 -8.09
N GLY A 8 -15.50 7.51 -8.07
CA GLY A 8 -15.48 8.72 -7.22
C GLY A 8 -15.22 8.50 -5.73
N CYS A 9 -14.94 7.26 -5.30
CA CYS A 9 -14.69 6.91 -3.90
C CYS A 9 -13.20 6.99 -3.54
N CYS A 10 -12.55 8.09 -3.91
CA CYS A 10 -11.15 8.34 -3.54
C CYS A 10 -10.97 9.74 -2.95
N ILE A 11 -9.96 9.88 -2.11
CA ILE A 11 -9.59 11.18 -1.53
C ILE A 11 -8.07 11.30 -1.46
N VAL A 12 -7.58 12.52 -1.70
CA VAL A 12 -6.19 12.87 -1.41
C VAL A 12 -6.15 13.62 -0.09
N LEU A 13 -5.47 13.07 0.91
CA LEU A 13 -5.20 13.72 2.18
C LEU A 13 -3.70 13.68 2.45
N ASP A 14 -3.12 14.84 2.74
CA ASP A 14 -1.71 14.99 3.12
C ASP A 14 -0.75 14.31 2.12
N ASP A 15 -0.99 14.56 0.84
CA ASP A 15 -0.28 13.97 -0.31
C ASP A 15 -0.41 12.46 -0.48
N TYR A 16 -1.31 11.79 0.25
CA TYR A 16 -1.62 10.38 0.05
C TYR A 16 -2.99 10.21 -0.63
N LEU A 17 -3.03 9.37 -1.66
CA LEU A 17 -4.25 8.90 -2.30
C LEU A 17 -4.79 7.68 -1.56
N PHE A 18 -6.04 7.79 -1.10
CA PHE A 18 -6.80 6.71 -0.52
C PHE A 18 -7.93 6.33 -1.47
N ASP A 19 -7.90 5.12 -1.99
CA ASP A 19 -8.96 4.57 -2.86
C ASP A 19 -9.85 3.59 -2.08
N PHE A 20 -11.09 4.01 -1.81
CA PHE A 20 -12.09 3.23 -1.11
C PHE A 20 -13.10 2.57 -2.07
N SER A 21 -12.87 2.61 -3.38
CA SER A 21 -13.86 2.14 -4.38
C SER A 21 -14.26 0.68 -4.16
N ARG A 22 -13.30 -0.19 -3.85
CA ARG A 22 -13.56 -1.61 -3.52
C ARG A 22 -14.28 -1.78 -2.19
N VAL A 23 -14.00 -0.94 -1.21
CA VAL A 23 -14.69 -0.93 0.09
C VAL A 23 -16.15 -0.53 -0.10
N ALA A 24 -16.39 0.52 -0.87
CA ALA A 24 -17.71 1.04 -1.15
C ALA A 24 -18.57 0.03 -1.95
N GLU A 25 -17.99 -0.60 -2.97
CA GLU A 25 -18.65 -1.68 -3.72
C GLU A 25 -19.03 -2.85 -2.80
N ALA A 26 -18.09 -3.27 -1.94
CA ALA A 26 -18.32 -4.33 -0.99
C ALA A 26 -19.42 -3.99 0.02
N ALA A 27 -19.39 -2.78 0.57
CA ALA A 27 -20.38 -2.31 1.53
C ALA A 27 -21.79 -2.29 0.91
N ARG A 28 -21.95 -1.79 -0.32
CA ARG A 28 -23.24 -1.82 -1.04
C ARG A 28 -23.77 -3.23 -1.27
N LYS A 29 -22.88 -4.18 -1.58
CA LYS A 29 -23.25 -5.57 -1.86
C LYS A 29 -23.56 -6.37 -0.59
N ALA A 30 -22.71 -6.24 0.42
CA ALA A 30 -22.78 -7.04 1.63
C ALA A 30 -23.73 -6.44 2.68
N ARG A 31 -24.00 -5.13 2.62
CA ARG A 31 -24.72 -4.36 3.64
C ARG A 31 -24.20 -4.70 5.05
N PRO A 32 -22.90 -4.43 5.32
CA PRO A 32 -22.32 -4.73 6.62
C PRO A 32 -23.01 -3.87 7.68
N ALA A 33 -23.11 -4.40 8.89
CA ALA A 33 -23.59 -3.62 10.04
C ALA A 33 -22.54 -2.57 10.46
N ALA A 34 -21.26 -2.87 10.23
CA ALA A 34 -20.17 -2.00 10.63
C ALA A 34 -18.97 -2.04 9.67
N ILE A 35 -18.20 -0.96 9.65
CA ILE A 35 -16.90 -0.85 9.00
C ILE A 35 -15.90 -0.43 10.07
N VAL A 36 -14.82 -1.19 10.22
CA VAL A 36 -13.73 -0.87 11.15
C VAL A 36 -12.55 -0.35 10.33
N LEU A 37 -12.10 0.87 10.61
CA LEU A 37 -10.90 1.44 10.00
C LEU A 37 -9.71 1.26 10.94
N GLU A 38 -8.59 0.77 10.40
CA GLU A 38 -7.30 0.76 11.07
C GLU A 38 -6.20 1.31 10.15
N ALA A 39 -5.18 1.92 10.74
CA ALA A 39 -4.11 2.56 9.99
C ALA A 39 -2.77 2.47 10.73
N PRO A 40 -1.64 2.67 10.03
CA PRO A 40 -0.34 2.83 10.66
C PRO A 40 -0.27 4.11 11.47
N GLN A 41 0.71 4.17 12.38
CA GLN A 41 0.88 5.26 13.33
C GLN A 41 0.87 6.65 12.66
N GLY A 42 1.53 6.79 11.50
CA GLY A 42 1.58 8.05 10.75
C GLY A 42 0.23 8.51 10.18
N MET A 43 -0.78 7.63 10.13
CA MET A 43 -2.09 7.85 9.52
C MET A 43 -3.26 7.76 10.50
N VAL A 44 -3.05 7.38 11.77
CA VAL A 44 -4.12 7.34 12.79
C VAL A 44 -4.87 8.68 12.88
N ARG A 45 -4.15 9.81 12.81
CA ARG A 45 -4.73 11.17 12.81
C ARG A 45 -5.64 11.48 11.61
N LEU A 46 -5.58 10.66 10.55
CA LEU A 46 -6.39 10.84 9.35
C LEU A 46 -7.70 10.04 9.42
N LEU A 47 -7.81 9.08 10.33
CA LEU A 47 -8.92 8.11 10.38
C LEU A 47 -10.29 8.77 10.50
N GLU A 48 -10.42 9.85 11.30
CA GLU A 48 -11.68 10.58 11.41
C GLU A 48 -12.11 11.19 10.07
N ARG A 49 -11.19 11.87 9.38
CA ARG A 49 -11.47 12.47 8.06
C ARG A 49 -11.76 11.42 7.01
N LEU A 50 -11.06 10.28 7.05
CA LEU A 50 -11.29 9.16 6.15
C LEU A 50 -12.63 8.47 6.42
N ALA A 51 -13.04 8.32 7.68
CA ALA A 51 -14.36 7.82 8.07
C ALA A 51 -15.47 8.75 7.58
N SER A 52 -15.34 10.07 7.79
CA SER A 52 -16.31 11.05 7.29
C SER A 52 -16.37 11.03 5.76
N PHE A 53 -15.23 10.96 5.07
CA PHE A 53 -15.23 10.83 3.60
C PHE A 53 -15.94 9.56 3.13
N LEU A 54 -15.64 8.41 3.75
CA LEU A 54 -16.25 7.14 3.39
C LEU A 54 -17.77 7.19 3.58
N THR A 55 -18.24 7.67 4.73
CA THR A 55 -19.68 7.78 5.04
C THR A 55 -20.40 8.83 4.20
N ASP A 56 -19.79 10.00 3.96
CA ASP A 56 -20.45 11.10 3.26
C ASP A 56 -20.43 10.99 1.74
N LYS A 57 -19.40 10.34 1.17
CA LYS A 57 -19.14 10.35 -0.27
C LYS A 57 -19.20 8.98 -0.92
N CYS A 58 -18.96 7.91 -0.17
CA CYS A 58 -18.80 6.58 -0.76
C CYS A 58 -19.95 5.63 -0.42
N LEU A 59 -20.64 5.88 0.70
CA LEU A 59 -21.68 5.02 1.26
C LEU A 59 -23.03 5.74 1.32
N ASP A 60 -24.10 4.96 1.27
CA ASP A 60 -25.44 5.48 1.56
C ASP A 60 -25.60 5.57 3.09
N LYS A 61 -25.87 6.78 3.60
CA LYS A 61 -25.69 7.17 5.01
C LYS A 61 -26.47 6.37 6.06
N GLU A 62 -27.45 5.56 5.67
CA GLU A 62 -28.52 5.14 6.59
C GLU A 62 -28.29 3.80 7.30
N ASP A 63 -27.27 3.00 6.95
CA ASP A 63 -27.22 1.58 7.38
C ASP A 63 -25.89 1.05 7.93
N VAL A 64 -24.83 1.86 8.10
CA VAL A 64 -23.53 1.32 8.53
C VAL A 64 -22.77 2.19 9.52
N ASP A 65 -22.43 1.60 10.67
CA ASP A 65 -21.59 2.24 11.68
C ASP A 65 -20.12 2.18 11.27
N VAL A 66 -19.40 3.30 11.39
CA VAL A 66 -17.95 3.35 11.13
C VAL A 66 -17.19 3.49 12.44
N TYR A 67 -16.39 2.48 12.78
CA TYR A 67 -15.53 2.44 13.95
C TYR A 67 -14.09 2.73 13.57
N ILE A 68 -13.40 3.46 14.44
CA ILE A 68 -11.99 3.82 14.25
C ILE A 68 -11.17 3.09 15.32
N ARG A 69 -10.20 2.28 14.89
CA ARG A 69 -9.20 1.70 15.78
C ARG A 69 -8.04 2.67 15.95
N LEU A 70 -7.86 3.16 17.18
CA LEU A 70 -6.80 4.11 17.52
C LEU A 70 -5.45 3.44 17.79
N GLU A 71 -5.44 2.13 18.04
CA GLU A 71 -4.20 1.37 18.15
C GLU A 71 -3.55 1.24 16.75
N PRO A 72 -2.28 1.66 16.57
CA PRO A 72 -1.62 1.57 15.29
C PRO A 72 -1.51 0.13 14.78
N SER A 73 -1.62 -0.01 13.46
CA SER A 73 -1.25 -1.22 12.74
C SER A 73 0.17 -1.11 12.18
N PHE A 74 0.98 -2.15 12.31
CA PHE A 74 2.37 -2.17 11.82
C PHE A 74 2.55 -2.91 10.49
N GLY A 75 1.46 -3.49 9.97
CA GLY A 75 1.46 -4.19 8.70
C GLY A 75 0.27 -5.12 8.54
N SER A 76 0.07 -5.61 7.31
CA SER A 76 -0.96 -6.62 7.01
C SER A 76 -0.70 -7.96 7.72
N CYS A 77 0.46 -8.16 8.36
CA CYS A 77 0.76 -9.30 9.22
C CYS A 77 0.04 -9.24 10.59
N SER A 78 -0.45 -8.07 10.98
CA SER A 78 -1.12 -7.81 12.26
C SER A 78 -2.53 -7.26 12.04
N LEU A 79 -3.30 -7.86 11.13
CA LEU A 79 -4.71 -7.50 10.90
C LEU A 79 -5.54 -7.77 12.16
N SER A 80 -6.38 -6.82 12.54
CA SER A 80 -7.26 -6.92 13.72
C SER A 80 -8.52 -7.73 13.44
N LEU A 81 -8.34 -9.00 13.06
CA LEU A 81 -9.44 -9.90 12.69
C LEU A 81 -10.36 -10.23 13.88
N ASP A 82 -9.81 -10.24 15.08
CA ASP A 82 -10.52 -10.38 16.34
C ASP A 82 -11.46 -9.20 16.63
N VAL A 83 -11.00 -7.97 16.36
CA VAL A 83 -11.81 -6.74 16.52
C VAL A 83 -13.07 -6.79 15.66
N VAL A 84 -12.96 -7.31 14.44
CA VAL A 84 -14.11 -7.48 13.53
C VAL A 84 -15.18 -8.37 14.16
N GLU A 85 -14.79 -9.50 14.74
CA GLU A 85 -15.72 -10.42 15.38
C GLU A 85 -16.36 -9.82 16.65
N LEU A 86 -15.61 -9.01 17.40
CA LEU A 86 -16.07 -8.35 18.62
C LEU A 86 -17.06 -7.21 18.36
N VAL A 87 -16.85 -6.43 17.31
CA VAL A 87 -17.74 -5.31 16.95
C VAL A 87 -19.04 -5.87 16.38
N ASN A 88 -18.97 -6.63 15.30
CA ASN A 88 -20.11 -7.32 14.71
C ASN A 88 -19.61 -8.39 13.72
N ARG A 89 -20.12 -9.62 13.78
CA ARG A 89 -19.75 -10.68 12.83
C ARG A 89 -20.00 -10.30 11.35
N ASN A 90 -20.91 -9.36 11.10
CA ASN A 90 -21.14 -8.75 9.80
C ASN A 90 -20.43 -7.37 9.67
N SER A 91 -19.13 -7.31 9.96
CA SER A 91 -18.32 -6.10 9.73
C SER A 91 -17.30 -6.29 8.62
N ILE A 92 -16.95 -5.18 7.98
CA ILE A 92 -15.81 -5.06 7.07
C ILE A 92 -14.63 -4.43 7.82
N LEU A 93 -13.44 -5.00 7.70
CA LEU A 93 -12.18 -4.37 8.11
C LEU A 93 -11.56 -3.65 6.92
N VAL A 94 -11.21 -2.38 7.12
CA VAL A 94 -10.45 -1.58 6.18
C VAL A 94 -9.09 -1.27 6.78
N HIS A 95 -8.07 -1.90 6.23
CA HIS A 95 -6.70 -1.77 6.67
C HIS A 95 -5.94 -0.83 5.74
N ILE A 96 -5.56 0.32 6.28
CA ILE A 96 -4.99 1.43 5.52
C ILE A 96 -3.46 1.36 5.59
N GLY A 97 -2.78 1.76 4.51
CA GLY A 97 -1.32 1.95 4.44
C GLY A 97 -0.50 0.72 4.10
N HIS A 98 -1.12 -0.44 3.89
CA HIS A 98 -0.39 -1.69 3.61
C HIS A 98 -1.01 -2.48 2.46
N GLY A 99 -0.16 -3.23 1.74
CA GLY A 99 -0.54 -4.18 0.69
C GLY A 99 -0.67 -5.61 1.22
N GLU A 100 -0.90 -6.58 0.33
CA GLU A 100 -1.02 -8.00 0.73
C GLU A 100 0.26 -8.51 1.41
N TYR A 101 0.09 -9.37 2.42
CA TYR A 101 1.22 -9.96 3.14
C TYR A 101 1.71 -11.24 2.45
N ALA A 102 3.03 -11.40 2.32
CA ALA A 102 3.63 -12.52 1.60
C ALA A 102 3.43 -13.90 2.28
N TYR A 103 3.14 -13.92 3.58
CA TYR A 103 2.94 -15.15 4.35
C TYR A 103 1.45 -15.42 4.63
N PRO A 104 1.06 -16.69 4.86
CA PRO A 104 -0.29 -17.01 5.29
C PRO A 104 -0.68 -16.25 6.56
N LEU A 105 -1.89 -15.70 6.57
CA LEU A 105 -2.52 -15.09 7.73
C LEU A 105 -3.26 -16.16 8.51
N CYS A 106 -3.02 -16.24 9.81
CA CYS A 106 -3.60 -17.27 10.68
C CYS A 106 -4.60 -16.64 11.66
N ALA A 107 -5.84 -17.13 11.67
CA ALA A 107 -6.89 -16.72 12.60
C ALA A 107 -7.68 -17.95 13.06
N GLY A 108 -7.96 -18.05 14.36
CA GLY A 108 -8.73 -19.17 14.92
C GLY A 108 -8.12 -20.56 14.64
N GLY A 109 -6.79 -20.65 14.51
CA GLY A 109 -6.09 -21.90 14.17
C GLY A 109 -6.10 -22.28 12.68
N VAL A 110 -6.68 -21.45 11.80
CA VAL A 110 -6.72 -21.66 10.35
C VAL A 110 -5.83 -20.63 9.66
N CYS A 111 -4.91 -21.09 8.81
CA CYS A 111 -4.03 -20.22 8.03
C CYS A 111 -4.45 -20.18 6.56
N SER A 112 -4.52 -18.99 5.99
CA SER A 112 -4.88 -18.75 4.59
C SER A 112 -3.93 -17.75 3.95
N ARG A 113 -3.51 -18.02 2.70
CA ARG A 113 -2.81 -17.01 1.87
C ARG A 113 -3.76 -15.96 1.31
N LYS A 114 -5.05 -16.25 1.25
CA LYS A 114 -6.07 -15.29 0.81
C LYS A 114 -6.52 -14.46 2.00
N LEU A 115 -6.63 -13.16 1.77
CA LEU A 115 -7.31 -12.26 2.70
C LEU A 115 -8.73 -12.77 3.00
N PRO A 116 -9.21 -12.67 4.25
CA PRO A 116 -10.61 -12.91 4.56
C PRO A 116 -11.52 -12.03 3.70
N ARG A 117 -12.71 -12.53 3.35
CA ARG A 117 -13.60 -11.87 2.37
C ARG A 117 -14.10 -10.49 2.80
N ASN A 118 -14.07 -10.22 4.10
CA ASN A 118 -14.49 -8.97 4.71
C ASN A 118 -13.30 -8.06 5.07
N VAL A 119 -12.11 -8.33 4.55
CA VAL A 119 -10.92 -7.49 4.77
C VAL A 119 -10.54 -6.82 3.45
N TYR A 120 -10.38 -5.50 3.51
CA TYR A 120 -10.01 -4.66 2.37
C TYR A 120 -8.78 -3.85 2.72
N LEU A 121 -7.81 -3.85 1.81
CA LEU A 121 -6.59 -3.07 1.94
C LEU A 121 -6.73 -1.76 1.15
N VAL A 122 -6.33 -0.65 1.75
CA VAL A 122 -6.25 0.67 1.12
C VAL A 122 -4.81 1.14 1.22
N GLU A 123 -4.07 1.11 0.12
CA GLU A 123 -2.60 1.19 0.14
C GLU A 123 -2.05 2.55 0.61
N ALA A 124 -2.85 3.61 0.55
CA ALA A 124 -2.45 4.98 0.84
C ALA A 124 -1.22 5.40 0.01
N GLU A 125 -1.42 5.55 -1.30
CA GLU A 125 -0.35 5.81 -2.26
C GLU A 125 0.16 7.25 -2.12
N TYR A 126 1.45 7.43 -1.87
CA TYR A 126 2.08 8.75 -1.80
C TYR A 126 2.20 9.37 -3.19
N LEU A 127 1.66 10.57 -3.34
CA LEU A 127 1.61 11.29 -4.60
C LEU A 127 2.78 12.25 -4.82
N GLY A 128 3.57 12.53 -3.77
CA GLY A 128 4.76 13.36 -3.86
C GLY A 128 5.99 12.64 -4.42
N GLY A 129 7.13 13.34 -4.37
CA GLY A 129 8.39 12.90 -4.94
C GLY A 129 8.57 13.33 -6.40
N ASP A 130 9.77 13.80 -6.73
CA ASP A 130 10.14 14.20 -8.08
C ASP A 130 10.86 13.04 -8.78
N ALA A 131 10.12 12.32 -9.63
CA ALA A 131 10.66 11.16 -10.35
C ALA A 131 11.80 11.54 -11.30
N GLU A 132 11.73 12.69 -11.95
CA GLU A 132 12.75 13.15 -12.91
C GLU A 132 14.05 13.49 -12.18
N LEU A 133 13.95 14.26 -11.09
CA LEU A 133 15.12 14.61 -10.28
C LEU A 133 15.78 13.36 -9.67
N LEU A 134 15.00 12.42 -9.17
CA LEU A 134 15.51 11.17 -8.61
C LEU A 134 16.16 10.29 -9.69
N ALA A 135 15.50 10.12 -10.84
CA ALA A 135 16.03 9.35 -11.95
C ALA A 135 17.33 9.97 -12.50
N HIS A 136 17.42 11.29 -12.61
CA HIS A 136 18.65 11.97 -13.03
C HIS A 136 19.84 11.62 -12.15
N LYS A 137 19.67 11.71 -10.82
CA LYS A 137 20.72 11.35 -9.85
C LYS A 137 21.14 9.88 -9.96
N ILE A 138 20.17 9.00 -10.21
CA ILE A 138 20.44 7.57 -10.42
C ILE A 138 21.26 7.37 -11.71
N VAL A 139 20.89 8.01 -12.81
CA VAL A 139 21.63 7.93 -14.08
C VAL A 139 23.06 8.43 -13.93
N GLU A 140 23.28 9.56 -13.24
CA GLU A 140 24.62 10.06 -12.93
C GLU A 140 25.43 9.02 -12.15
N THR A 141 24.84 8.47 -11.08
CA THR A 141 25.49 7.43 -10.26
C THR A 141 25.84 6.19 -11.10
N PHE A 142 24.95 5.75 -11.99
CA PHE A 142 25.18 4.60 -12.85
C PHE A 142 26.31 4.86 -13.84
N SER A 143 26.32 6.04 -14.46
CA SER A 143 27.37 6.45 -15.39
C SER A 143 28.74 6.53 -14.71
N GLU A 144 28.82 7.05 -13.48
CA GLU A 144 30.07 7.15 -12.71
C GLU A 144 30.64 5.78 -12.33
N ASN A 145 29.77 4.80 -12.09
CA ASN A 145 30.17 3.45 -11.69
C ASN A 145 30.26 2.45 -12.86
N GLY A 146 29.88 2.85 -14.07
CA GLY A 146 29.81 1.95 -15.22
C GLY A 146 28.73 0.87 -15.10
N TRP A 147 27.68 1.13 -14.33
CA TRP A 147 26.55 0.21 -14.15
C TRP A 147 25.51 0.39 -15.25
N SER A 148 24.84 -0.70 -15.61
CA SER A 148 23.87 -0.74 -16.71
C SER A 148 22.60 -1.51 -16.40
N SER A 149 22.52 -2.20 -15.26
CA SER A 149 21.38 -3.03 -14.87
C SER A 149 20.98 -2.82 -13.41
N THR A 150 19.68 -2.86 -13.13
CA THR A 150 19.15 -2.61 -11.78
C THR A 150 17.86 -3.36 -11.48
N ALA A 151 17.64 -3.64 -10.19
CA ALA A 151 16.34 -4.06 -9.67
C ALA A 151 15.76 -2.96 -8.77
N ILE A 152 14.52 -2.56 -9.05
CA ILE A 152 13.83 -1.48 -8.32
C ILE A 152 12.75 -2.06 -7.42
N GLY A 153 12.94 -1.96 -6.11
CA GLY A 153 11.91 -2.22 -5.11
C GLY A 153 11.32 -0.96 -4.52
N HIS A 154 10.18 -1.11 -3.85
CA HIS A 154 9.50 0.01 -3.23
C HIS A 154 8.71 -0.42 -1.99
N SER A 155 8.48 0.50 -1.05
CA SER A 155 7.36 0.28 -0.11
C SER A 155 6.03 0.49 -0.83
N ILE A 156 4.95 -0.10 -0.33
CA ILE A 156 3.66 -0.09 -1.03
C ILE A 156 3.19 1.33 -1.40
N GLN A 157 3.44 2.29 -0.51
CA GLN A 157 3.05 3.70 -0.68
C GLN A 157 3.76 4.39 -1.86
N HIS A 158 4.91 3.89 -2.31
CA HIS A 158 5.72 4.53 -3.37
C HIS A 158 5.70 3.78 -4.70
N LYS A 159 4.74 2.86 -4.90
CA LYS A 159 4.62 2.08 -6.13
C LYS A 159 4.65 2.94 -7.39
N ARG A 160 3.79 3.97 -7.48
CA ARG A 160 3.76 4.91 -8.61
C ARG A 160 5.11 5.56 -8.91
N LEU A 161 5.80 5.99 -7.85
CA LEU A 161 7.05 6.72 -7.98
C LEU A 161 8.13 5.78 -8.52
N ALA A 162 8.17 4.54 -8.02
CA ALA A 162 9.06 3.50 -8.52
C ALA A 162 8.79 3.15 -9.98
N GLU A 163 7.51 3.01 -10.37
CA GLU A 163 7.12 2.77 -11.77
C GLU A 163 7.57 3.90 -12.69
N LYS A 164 7.38 5.16 -12.27
CA LYS A 164 7.85 6.32 -13.06
C LYS A 164 9.37 6.35 -13.21
N ILE A 165 10.10 6.14 -12.11
CA ILE A 165 11.56 6.08 -12.13
C ILE A 165 12.01 4.96 -13.06
N ALA A 166 11.39 3.77 -12.98
CA ALA A 166 11.72 2.63 -13.83
C ALA A 166 11.61 2.96 -15.32
N VAL A 167 10.52 3.63 -15.73
CA VAL A 167 10.33 4.08 -17.12
C VAL A 167 11.43 5.06 -17.54
N ILE A 168 11.72 6.09 -16.73
CA ILE A 168 12.74 7.09 -17.06
C ILE A 168 14.12 6.44 -17.19
N LEU A 169 14.49 5.51 -16.31
CA LEU A 169 15.77 4.80 -16.37
C LEU A 169 15.87 3.89 -17.60
N ALA A 170 14.79 3.17 -17.93
CA ALA A 170 14.73 2.33 -19.12
C ALA A 170 14.89 3.16 -20.41
N ASP A 171 14.25 4.33 -20.48
CA ASP A 171 14.40 5.27 -21.61
C ASP A 171 15.84 5.82 -21.75
N LYS A 172 16.65 5.74 -20.68
CA LYS A 172 18.07 6.11 -20.67
C LYS A 172 18.99 4.92 -20.97
N GLY A 173 18.45 3.75 -21.28
CA GLY A 173 19.20 2.56 -21.66
C GLY A 173 19.71 1.73 -20.49
N ILE A 174 19.21 1.94 -19.27
CA ILE A 174 19.46 1.07 -18.12
C ILE A 174 18.50 -0.11 -18.19
N ASP A 175 18.99 -1.33 -18.03
CA ASP A 175 18.15 -2.53 -17.90
C ASP A 175 17.48 -2.54 -16.51
N VAL A 176 16.16 -2.44 -16.47
CA VAL A 176 15.40 -2.25 -15.24
C VAL A 176 14.45 -3.41 -15.00
N VAL A 177 14.63 -4.10 -13.87
CA VAL A 177 13.66 -5.06 -13.35
C VAL A 177 12.88 -4.40 -12.21
N LEU A 178 11.63 -4.01 -12.49
CA LEU A 178 10.71 -3.59 -11.43
C LEU A 178 10.21 -4.83 -10.68
N VAL A 179 10.36 -4.83 -9.36
CA VAL A 179 9.98 -5.93 -8.47
C VAL A 179 8.87 -5.48 -7.51
N ASP A 180 8.16 -6.46 -6.95
CA ASP A 180 7.04 -6.24 -6.02
C ASP A 180 7.45 -5.42 -4.79
N SER A 181 6.45 -4.97 -4.02
CA SER A 181 6.68 -4.22 -2.80
C SER A 181 7.57 -4.97 -1.80
N LEU A 182 8.56 -4.26 -1.28
CA LEU A 182 9.43 -4.69 -0.20
C LEU A 182 8.70 -4.57 1.14
N LEU A 183 8.90 -5.60 1.97
CA LEU A 183 8.52 -5.58 3.38
C LEU A 183 9.78 -5.63 4.24
N GLY A 184 9.72 -5.07 5.43
CA GLY A 184 10.85 -5.13 6.38
C GLY A 184 11.32 -6.56 6.71
N CYS A 185 10.47 -7.57 6.51
CA CYS A 185 10.76 -8.99 6.75
C CYS A 185 10.83 -9.85 5.47
N TYR A 186 10.75 -9.26 4.27
CA TYR A 186 10.66 -10.03 3.03
C TYR A 186 11.27 -9.31 1.81
N TYR A 187 12.42 -9.83 1.36
CA TYR A 187 13.23 -9.32 0.24
C TYR A 187 13.45 -10.35 -0.87
N TYR A 188 12.70 -11.46 -0.86
CA TYR A 188 13.01 -12.66 -1.65
C TYR A 188 13.15 -12.42 -3.17
N ARG A 189 12.36 -11.50 -3.72
CA ARG A 189 12.40 -11.17 -5.15
C ARG A 189 13.68 -10.44 -5.53
N HIS A 190 14.12 -9.46 -4.73
CA HIS A 190 15.38 -8.76 -4.92
C HIS A 190 16.57 -9.69 -4.80
N VAL A 191 16.60 -10.52 -3.76
CA VAL A 191 17.72 -11.45 -3.50
C VAL A 191 17.94 -12.41 -4.68
N LYS A 192 16.87 -12.80 -5.38
CA LYS A 192 16.96 -13.66 -6.58
C LYS A 192 17.63 -13.00 -7.78
N LEU A 193 17.77 -11.68 -7.79
CA LEU A 193 18.36 -10.91 -8.87
C LEU A 193 19.83 -10.57 -8.62
N ARG A 194 20.41 -11.02 -7.49
CA ARG A 194 21.77 -10.66 -7.05
C ARG A 194 22.87 -10.91 -8.07
N GLU A 195 22.72 -11.92 -8.93
CA GLU A 195 23.70 -12.25 -9.96
C GLU A 195 23.40 -11.59 -11.31
N ASN A 196 22.28 -10.86 -11.42
CA ASN A 196 21.75 -10.34 -12.68
C ASN A 196 21.68 -8.81 -12.73
N VAL A 197 22.01 -8.11 -11.64
CA VAL A 197 21.93 -6.64 -11.57
C VAL A 197 23.18 -6.04 -10.96
N ASP A 198 23.58 -4.87 -11.45
CA ASP A 198 24.74 -4.14 -10.94
C ASP A 198 24.43 -3.43 -9.62
N ALA A 199 23.19 -2.97 -9.46
CA ALA A 199 22.73 -2.27 -8.26
C ALA A 199 21.27 -2.54 -7.93
N TYR A 200 20.91 -2.24 -6.68
CA TYR A 200 19.51 -2.20 -6.22
C TYR A 200 19.09 -0.76 -5.99
N ILE A 201 17.86 -0.44 -6.38
CA ILE A 201 17.22 0.82 -6.05
C ILE A 201 16.02 0.51 -5.15
N VAL A 202 15.93 1.21 -4.02
CA VAL A 202 14.82 1.08 -3.08
C VAL A 202 14.11 2.44 -2.97
N VAL A 203 12.87 2.49 -3.42
CA VAL A 203 12.01 3.67 -3.34
C VAL A 203 11.13 3.56 -2.10
N ALA A 204 11.61 4.10 -0.99
CA ALA A 204 10.93 4.04 0.30
C ALA A 204 11.17 5.30 1.13
N GLY A 205 10.30 5.53 2.11
CA GLY A 205 10.64 6.37 3.25
C GLY A 205 11.61 5.66 4.19
N GLY A 206 12.62 6.39 4.69
CA GLY A 206 13.64 5.85 5.60
C GLY A 206 14.65 4.90 4.94
N TYR A 207 15.54 4.32 5.74
CA TYR A 207 16.67 3.53 5.25
C TYR A 207 16.53 2.02 5.48
N PHE A 208 15.58 1.57 6.31
CA PHE A 208 15.53 0.18 6.78
C PHE A 208 15.42 -0.83 5.64
N HIS A 209 14.58 -0.57 4.64
CA HIS A 209 14.45 -1.45 3.46
C HIS A 209 15.69 -1.49 2.57
N ALA A 210 16.50 -0.43 2.56
CA ALA A 210 17.74 -0.39 1.77
C ALA A 210 18.91 -1.06 2.50
N LEU A 211 18.82 -1.20 3.83
CA LEU A 211 19.83 -1.88 4.65
C LEU A 211 19.71 -3.41 4.62
N GLY A 212 18.49 -3.93 4.44
CA GLY A 212 18.21 -5.37 4.37
C GLY A 212 18.60 -5.97 3.02
#